data_AF-A0A1G4S1S8-F1
#
_entry.id   AF-A0A1G4S1S8-F1
#
_cell.length_a   1.000
_cell.length_b   1.000
_cell.length_c   1.000
_cell.angle_alpha   90.00
_cell.angle_beta   90.00
_cell.angle_gamma   90.00
#
_symmetry.space_group_name_H-M   'P 1'
#
loop_
_entity.id
_entity.type
_entity.pdbx_description
1 polymer ?
#
loop_
_entity_poly.entity_id
_entity_poly.type
_entity_poly.pdbx_seq_one_letter_code
_entity_poly.pdbx_strand_id
1 'polypeptide(L)'
;MKRFDKVCAVALCVATVMSMAGCAVKPQETSEETSETVETSAVTETSASAVETTAETSETGATEATDMTDNTETAAGVDGTYVRTMDDVTAEMMSCDYWIENGRAGGFDMDKVLLNADQISEFNRVNHAPFEDADGNTLFYADEIGATFDGDILRLLLNSCRDAVPEKPEEYFLNGRPTTAAYWNGLTALDNLAAVPDSIQVRYGYTVKRATLRLFPTDDQVYETAEDRYFDYILFSECMPYMPVRILHESTDGKFLYVVFDSFAAWVNKECIALCHDRAEWNERQERVKASGLTVTAREIRLGDDPYSPATSGQVLPMGTHMELVPSSSAPASAGGRTTFGDYVVKVPTRGADGYAVDEYVLIPCSDDVTVGVLPYTSANLLRQAFKLLGDRYGWGGDLRANDCSGILREIYNCFGILLPRTKQTSVGGDFVDKIDMSSMGGSAKLAVLHDVMPGSYISMPGHMMFYLGTVDGRPYIISAVGTFVQPSPGSEEILKPRSVVLSSLLVRNRALKTWLQNSKFVVTIK
;
A
#
# COMPACT_ATOMS: atom_id res chain seq x y z
N MET A 1 -30.01 2.74 9.05
CA MET A 1 -29.91 1.32 9.46
C MET A 1 -30.53 0.34 8.44
N LYS A 2 -30.51 0.64 7.13
CA LYS A 2 -31.01 -0.24 6.04
C LYS A 2 -30.31 0.01 4.68
N ARG A 3 -29.04 0.44 4.69
CA ARG A 3 -28.39 0.95 3.46
C ARG A 3 -26.89 0.67 3.42
N PHE A 4 -26.49 -0.59 3.50
CA PHE A 4 -25.12 -1.04 3.17
C PHE A 4 -25.04 -2.50 2.63
N ASP A 5 -26.17 -3.16 2.33
CA ASP A 5 -26.20 -4.58 1.89
C ASP A 5 -26.27 -4.77 0.36
N LYS A 6 -26.02 -3.73 -0.45
CA LYS A 6 -26.10 -3.84 -1.93
C LYS A 6 -25.02 -3.03 -2.64
N VAL A 7 -23.76 -3.36 -2.34
CA VAL A 7 -22.65 -3.04 -3.25
C VAL A 7 -22.08 -4.38 -3.66
N CYS A 8 -22.09 -4.69 -4.96
CA CYS A 8 -21.64 -5.96 -5.49
C CYS A 8 -20.24 -6.33 -4.98
N ALA A 9 -20.07 -7.59 -4.57
CA ALA A 9 -18.83 -8.05 -3.94
C ALA A 9 -17.66 -8.25 -4.90
N VAL A 10 -17.91 -8.04 -6.19
CA VAL A 10 -16.89 -8.10 -7.21
C VAL A 10 -15.94 -6.88 -7.13
N ALA A 11 -16.39 -5.78 -6.52
CA ALA A 11 -15.59 -4.59 -6.19
C ALA A 11 -15.66 -4.26 -4.67
N LEU A 12 -15.86 -5.25 -3.79
CA LEU A 12 -15.94 -5.00 -2.35
C LEU A 12 -14.57 -4.60 -1.79
N CYS A 13 -14.29 -3.30 -1.78
CA CYS A 13 -13.42 -2.72 -0.76
C CYS A 13 -13.63 -1.24 -0.47
N VAL A 14 -14.36 -0.49 -1.30
CA VAL A 14 -14.56 0.96 -1.05
C VAL A 14 -15.73 1.20 -0.09
N ALA A 15 -16.85 0.48 -0.23
CA ALA A 15 -18.10 0.83 0.47
C ALA A 15 -18.15 0.42 1.96
N THR A 16 -17.46 -0.64 2.39
CA THR A 16 -17.54 -1.12 3.78
C THR A 16 -16.61 -0.36 4.72
N VAL A 17 -15.59 0.34 4.21
CA VAL A 17 -14.72 1.18 5.05
C VAL A 17 -15.40 2.51 5.38
N MET A 18 -16.20 3.09 4.48
CA MET A 18 -16.89 4.37 4.75
C MET A 18 -18.07 4.26 5.72
N SER A 19 -18.68 3.07 5.89
CA SER A 19 -19.74 2.88 6.89
C SER A 19 -19.24 2.71 8.33
N MET A 20 -17.95 2.41 8.55
CA MET A 20 -17.39 2.17 9.88
C MET A 20 -16.14 3.00 10.21
N ALA A 21 -15.49 3.60 9.22
CA ALA A 21 -14.82 4.87 9.41
C ALA A 21 -15.92 5.93 9.36
N GLY A 22 -16.24 6.62 10.45
CA GLY A 22 -17.15 7.77 10.34
C GLY A 22 -16.54 8.94 9.55
N CYS A 23 -15.68 8.70 8.55
CA CYS A 23 -14.89 9.69 7.83
C CYS A 23 -15.68 10.78 7.10
N ALA A 24 -17.00 10.66 6.93
CA ALA A 24 -17.83 11.72 6.37
C ALA A 24 -18.46 12.61 7.47
N VAL A 25 -18.20 13.92 7.40
CA VAL A 25 -18.93 14.94 8.19
C VAL A 25 -20.03 15.53 7.30
N LYS A 26 -21.29 15.47 7.74
CA LYS A 26 -22.27 16.51 7.40
C LYS A 26 -22.14 17.64 8.42
N PRO A 27 -21.96 18.91 8.00
CA PRO A 27 -22.04 20.03 8.92
C PRO A 27 -23.46 20.15 9.47
N GLN A 28 -23.55 20.39 10.77
CA GLN A 28 -24.79 20.83 11.42
C GLN A 28 -24.94 22.33 11.15
N GLU A 29 -26.10 22.74 10.65
CA GLU A 29 -26.47 24.15 10.47
C GLU A 29 -26.25 24.90 11.79
N THR A 30 -25.40 25.92 11.76
CA THR A 30 -25.35 26.94 12.80
C THR A 30 -25.85 28.24 12.19
N SER A 31 -26.78 28.82 12.94
CA SER A 31 -27.58 30.00 12.64
C SER A 31 -26.76 31.21 12.26
N GLU A 32 -27.34 32.00 11.35
CA GLU A 32 -26.98 33.36 10.99
C GLU A 32 -26.59 34.22 12.20
N GLU A 33 -25.43 34.90 12.08
CA GLU A 33 -25.30 36.25 12.62
C GLU A 33 -24.42 37.08 11.66
N THR A 34 -25.03 38.16 11.20
CA THR A 34 -24.50 39.21 10.33
C THR A 34 -23.35 39.98 10.95
N SER A 35 -22.30 40.31 10.20
CA SER A 35 -21.85 41.72 10.07
C SER A 35 -20.73 41.92 9.04
N GLU A 36 -21.00 42.92 8.20
CA GLU A 36 -20.11 43.95 7.66
C GLU A 36 -18.88 43.61 6.79
N THR A 37 -19.04 44.04 5.54
CA THR A 37 -18.08 44.35 4.49
C THR A 37 -16.95 45.28 4.93
N VAL A 38 -15.72 44.98 4.53
CA VAL A 38 -14.70 45.99 4.16
C VAL A 38 -13.90 45.48 2.96
N GLU A 39 -13.98 46.22 1.85
CA GLU A 39 -13.07 46.16 0.71
C GLU A 39 -11.65 46.60 1.12
N THR A 40 -10.60 46.04 0.51
CA THR A 40 -9.62 46.81 -0.28
C THR A 40 -8.44 45.97 -0.81
N SER A 41 -8.24 46.11 -2.13
CA SER A 41 -6.98 46.38 -2.83
C SER A 41 -5.83 45.36 -2.88
N ALA A 42 -5.57 44.94 -4.12
CA ALA A 42 -4.31 44.41 -4.64
C ALA A 42 -3.16 45.43 -4.58
N VAL A 43 -1.92 44.94 -4.38
CA VAL A 43 -0.71 45.50 -5.00
C VAL A 43 0.32 44.39 -5.28
N THR A 44 0.94 44.56 -6.44
CA THR A 44 1.93 43.80 -7.21
C THR A 44 3.35 43.70 -6.62
N GLU A 45 4.05 42.66 -7.11
CA GLU A 45 5.49 42.50 -7.40
C GLU A 45 6.49 43.59 -6.99
N THR A 46 7.64 43.19 -6.42
CA THR A 46 8.94 43.44 -7.08
C THR A 46 10.11 42.62 -6.50
N SER A 47 10.99 42.26 -7.43
CA SER A 47 12.31 41.63 -7.37
C SER A 47 13.44 42.50 -6.79
N ALA A 48 14.50 41.86 -6.24
CA ALA A 48 15.94 42.18 -6.41
C ALA A 48 16.76 41.27 -5.47
N SER A 49 17.61 40.37 -5.98
CA SER A 49 19.02 40.56 -6.39
C SER A 49 20.03 40.62 -5.25
N ALA A 50 20.88 39.58 -5.26
CA ALA A 50 22.21 39.38 -4.71
C ALA A 50 23.02 40.62 -4.26
N VAL A 51 23.71 40.45 -3.13
CA VAL A 51 25.04 41.04 -2.88
C VAL A 51 25.92 39.99 -2.20
N GLU A 52 27.01 39.68 -2.89
CA GLU A 52 28.19 38.95 -2.46
C GLU A 52 29.00 39.83 -1.48
N THR A 53 29.53 39.28 -0.40
CA THR A 53 30.67 39.90 0.28
C THR A 53 31.55 38.86 0.93
N THR A 54 32.78 38.82 0.45
CA THR A 54 33.94 38.09 0.94
C THR A 54 34.46 38.71 2.25
N ALA A 55 34.89 37.87 3.19
CA ALA A 55 35.95 38.19 4.14
C ALA A 55 36.52 36.91 4.75
N GLU A 56 37.73 36.57 4.32
CA GLU A 56 38.65 35.69 5.05
C GLU A 56 39.04 36.35 6.37
N THR A 57 39.00 35.58 7.45
CA THR A 57 39.93 35.76 8.58
C THR A 57 40.31 34.40 9.12
N SER A 58 41.60 34.09 8.97
CA SER A 58 42.32 33.04 9.67
C SER A 58 42.45 33.39 11.17
N GLU A 59 42.21 32.43 12.06
CA GLU A 59 42.93 32.37 13.33
C GLU A 59 42.98 30.93 13.87
N THR A 60 44.22 30.53 14.14
CA THR A 60 44.67 29.26 14.71
C THR A 60 44.36 29.16 16.20
N GLY A 61 43.81 28.04 16.66
CA GLY A 61 43.63 27.76 18.08
C GLY A 61 43.50 26.26 18.38
N ALA A 62 44.59 25.70 18.90
CA ALA A 62 44.75 24.48 19.70
C ALA A 62 43.64 23.41 19.68
N THR A 63 43.99 22.24 19.13
CA THR A 63 43.33 20.95 19.34
C THR A 63 43.54 20.45 20.78
N GLU A 64 42.48 20.44 21.58
CA GLU A 64 42.35 19.52 22.71
C GLU A 64 41.65 18.25 22.22
N ALA A 65 42.39 17.14 22.22
CA ALA A 65 41.86 15.82 21.96
C ALA A 65 41.01 15.38 23.16
N THR A 66 39.69 15.52 23.05
CA THR A 66 38.76 14.82 23.94
C THR A 66 38.58 13.39 23.44
N ASP A 67 39.09 12.49 24.26
CA ASP A 67 38.89 11.06 24.32
C ASP A 67 37.46 10.65 23.88
N MET A 68 37.32 10.12 22.67
CA MET A 68 36.11 9.44 22.21
C MET A 68 36.16 8.02 22.77
N THR A 69 35.82 7.88 24.04
CA THR A 69 35.51 6.58 24.64
C THR A 69 34.17 6.11 24.10
N ASP A 70 34.23 5.11 23.23
CA ASP A 70 33.33 3.95 23.17
C ASP A 70 31.91 4.19 23.73
N ASN A 71 31.06 4.80 22.90
CA ASN A 71 29.62 4.67 23.09
C ASN A 71 29.20 3.42 22.32
N THR A 72 29.13 2.31 23.05
CA THR A 72 28.25 1.20 22.72
C THR A 72 26.88 1.76 22.32
N GLU A 73 26.49 1.61 21.05
CA GLU A 73 25.17 1.97 20.54
C GLU A 73 24.10 1.19 21.34
N THR A 74 23.60 1.81 22.40
CA THR A 74 22.35 1.42 23.04
C THR A 74 21.24 1.63 22.02
N ALA A 75 20.35 0.64 21.86
CA ALA A 75 19.15 0.69 21.02
C ALA A 75 18.40 2.02 21.20
N ALA A 76 18.68 3.00 20.34
CA ALA A 76 18.22 4.36 20.56
C ALA A 76 16.78 4.49 20.06
N GLY A 77 15.84 4.69 20.99
CA GLY A 77 14.51 5.21 20.66
C GLY A 77 14.58 6.57 19.98
N VAL A 78 13.42 7.11 19.59
CA VAL A 78 13.35 8.46 19.01
C VAL A 78 13.62 9.53 20.07
N ASP A 79 14.15 10.69 19.68
CA ASP A 79 14.24 11.83 20.60
C ASP A 79 12.84 12.42 20.84
N GLY A 80 12.30 12.16 22.03
CA GLY A 80 10.99 12.64 22.48
C GLY A 80 10.87 14.17 22.54
N THR A 81 11.97 14.91 22.44
CA THR A 81 11.97 16.37 22.29
C THR A 81 11.39 16.79 20.93
N TYR A 82 11.67 16.00 19.89
CA TYR A 82 11.30 16.32 18.51
C TYR A 82 10.20 15.41 17.97
N VAL A 83 9.98 14.24 18.56
CA VAL A 83 8.98 13.27 18.13
C VAL A 83 7.89 13.11 19.19
N ARG A 84 6.65 13.41 18.82
CA ARG A 84 5.48 13.17 19.68
C ARG A 84 5.04 11.71 19.58
N THR A 85 4.74 11.10 20.72
CA THR A 85 4.12 9.77 20.82
C THR A 85 2.69 9.86 21.34
N MET A 86 1.94 8.76 21.26
CA MET A 86 0.65 8.66 21.98
C MET A 86 0.92 8.49 23.48
N ASP A 87 -0.06 8.82 24.32
CA ASP A 87 0.05 8.76 25.78
C ASP A 87 0.51 7.40 26.33
N ASP A 88 0.21 6.30 25.63
CA ASP A 88 0.57 4.94 26.00
C ASP A 88 1.72 4.34 25.18
N VAL A 89 2.46 5.19 24.45
CA VAL A 89 3.63 4.83 23.65
C VAL A 89 4.85 5.59 24.14
N THR A 90 5.92 4.88 24.50
CA THR A 90 7.19 5.51 24.90
C THR A 90 8.09 5.78 23.70
N ALA A 91 9.13 6.59 23.89
CA ALA A 91 10.10 6.90 22.85
C ALA A 91 10.90 5.66 22.41
N GLU A 92 11.18 4.75 23.33
CA GLU A 92 11.89 3.48 23.09
C GLU A 92 11.06 2.54 22.21
N MET A 93 9.74 2.52 22.40
CA MET A 93 8.81 1.72 21.56
C MET A 93 8.86 2.12 20.08
N MET A 94 9.37 3.31 19.74
CA MET A 94 9.50 3.75 18.34
C MET A 94 10.73 3.14 17.65
N SER A 95 11.53 2.32 18.34
CA SER A 95 12.62 1.54 17.76
C SER A 95 12.19 0.11 17.46
N CYS A 96 12.60 -0.42 16.30
CA CYS A 96 12.41 -1.82 15.95
C CYS A 96 13.09 -2.77 16.95
N ASP A 97 14.29 -2.41 17.43
CA ASP A 97 15.09 -3.29 18.30
C ASP A 97 14.40 -3.53 19.64
N TYR A 98 13.69 -2.53 20.17
CA TYR A 98 12.85 -2.67 21.36
C TYR A 98 11.88 -3.86 21.23
N TRP A 99 11.20 -3.99 20.09
CA TRP A 99 10.21 -5.05 19.87
C TRP A 99 10.84 -6.41 19.60
N ILE A 100 12.01 -6.43 18.95
CA ILE A 100 12.77 -7.68 18.77
C ILE A 100 13.26 -8.20 20.12
N GLU A 101 13.82 -7.33 20.97
CA GLU A 101 14.28 -7.67 22.31
C GLU A 101 13.12 -8.06 23.23
N ASN A 102 12.01 -7.33 23.19
CA ASN A 102 10.79 -7.66 23.93
C ASN A 102 10.23 -9.03 23.52
N GLY A 103 10.21 -9.34 22.21
CA GLY A 103 9.81 -10.66 21.72
C GLY A 103 10.70 -11.78 22.25
N ARG A 104 12.03 -11.61 22.22
CA ARG A 104 12.98 -12.56 22.80
C ARG A 104 12.79 -12.75 24.30
N ALA A 105 12.58 -11.66 25.05
CA ALA A 105 12.29 -11.69 26.48
C ALA A 105 10.96 -12.41 26.78
N GLY A 106 9.98 -12.29 25.89
CA GLY A 106 8.71 -13.02 25.92
C GLY A 106 8.81 -14.51 25.53
N GLY A 107 10.00 -15.00 25.18
CA GLY A 107 10.24 -16.41 24.86
C GLY A 107 10.06 -16.77 23.37
N PHE A 108 9.90 -15.79 22.48
CA PHE A 108 9.82 -16.03 21.04
C PHE A 108 11.22 -16.16 20.42
N ASP A 109 11.39 -17.14 19.54
CA ASP A 109 12.57 -17.22 18.66
C ASP A 109 12.35 -16.31 17.44
N MET A 110 12.83 -15.07 17.56
CA MET A 110 12.57 -13.99 16.59
C MET A 110 13.29 -14.19 15.25
N ASP A 111 14.37 -14.99 15.24
CA ASP A 111 15.22 -15.21 14.06
C ASP A 111 14.94 -16.57 13.38
N LYS A 112 14.01 -17.36 13.95
CA LYS A 112 13.53 -18.60 13.33
C LYS A 112 12.88 -18.29 11.98
N VAL A 113 13.35 -18.99 10.94
CA VAL A 113 12.67 -19.03 9.64
C VAL A 113 11.34 -19.76 9.82
N LEU A 114 10.25 -19.03 9.58
CA LEU A 114 8.88 -19.53 9.73
C LEU A 114 8.52 -20.42 8.53
N LEU A 115 8.74 -19.90 7.32
CA LEU A 115 8.57 -20.63 6.07
C LEU A 115 9.82 -20.50 5.19
N ASN A 116 10.23 -21.59 4.57
CA ASN A 116 11.25 -21.58 3.52
C ASN A 116 10.64 -21.23 2.15
N ALA A 117 11.48 -21.08 1.12
CA ALA A 117 11.06 -20.68 -0.22
C ALA A 117 10.02 -21.63 -0.86
N ASP A 118 10.19 -22.95 -0.71
CA ASP A 118 9.26 -23.94 -1.26
C ASP A 118 7.90 -23.86 -0.55
N GLN A 119 7.92 -23.68 0.77
CA GLN A 119 6.71 -23.51 1.57
C GLN A 119 6.00 -22.19 1.26
N ILE A 120 6.74 -21.10 1.00
CA ILE A 120 6.17 -19.81 0.57
C ILE A 120 5.55 -19.95 -0.83
N SER A 121 6.22 -20.65 -1.74
CA SER A 121 5.66 -20.93 -3.06
C SER A 121 4.36 -21.73 -2.95
N GLU A 122 4.32 -22.75 -2.09
CA GLU A 122 3.10 -23.52 -1.83
C GLU A 122 2.02 -22.68 -1.15
N PHE A 123 2.39 -21.86 -0.15
CA PHE A 123 1.47 -20.92 0.49
C PHE A 123 0.83 -20.00 -0.56
N ASN A 124 1.61 -19.37 -1.44
CA ASN A 124 1.09 -18.51 -2.50
C ASN A 124 0.18 -19.27 -3.47
N ARG A 125 0.46 -20.55 -3.73
CA ARG A 125 -0.34 -21.46 -4.56
C ARG A 125 -1.62 -21.98 -3.88
N VAL A 126 -1.81 -21.73 -2.59
CA VAL A 126 -3.08 -22.04 -1.90
C VAL A 126 -3.76 -20.80 -1.36
N ASN A 127 -3.05 -19.67 -1.28
CA ASN A 127 -3.54 -18.36 -0.86
C ASN A 127 -4.21 -17.59 -2.01
N HIS A 128 -4.97 -18.30 -2.84
CA HIS A 128 -5.74 -17.68 -3.90
C HIS A 128 -7.00 -17.04 -3.30
N ALA A 129 -7.11 -15.72 -3.45
CA ALA A 129 -8.35 -15.02 -3.13
C ALA A 129 -9.33 -15.20 -4.30
N PRO A 130 -10.52 -15.76 -4.06
CA PRO A 130 -11.53 -15.85 -5.11
C PRO A 130 -12.07 -14.46 -5.45
N PHE A 131 -12.33 -14.26 -6.74
CA PHE A 131 -13.30 -13.27 -7.18
C PHE A 131 -14.68 -13.84 -6.89
N GLU A 132 -15.54 -13.08 -6.22
CA GLU A 132 -16.85 -13.54 -5.76
C GLU A 132 -17.96 -12.63 -6.25
N ASP A 133 -19.16 -13.18 -6.43
CA ASP A 133 -20.37 -12.41 -6.67
C ASP A 133 -20.92 -11.78 -5.37
N ALA A 134 -21.99 -11.02 -5.48
CA ALA A 134 -22.62 -10.34 -4.34
C ALA A 134 -23.11 -11.26 -3.22
N ASP A 135 -23.36 -12.54 -3.52
CA ASP A 135 -23.81 -13.54 -2.55
C ASP A 135 -22.63 -14.32 -1.93
N GLY A 136 -21.40 -14.01 -2.33
CA GLY A 136 -20.17 -14.66 -1.86
C GLY A 136 -19.85 -15.96 -2.60
N ASN A 137 -20.49 -16.24 -3.74
CA ASN A 137 -20.14 -17.39 -4.55
C ASN A 137 -18.89 -17.09 -5.36
N THR A 138 -17.96 -18.04 -5.40
CA THR A 138 -16.74 -17.92 -6.22
C THR A 138 -17.08 -17.87 -7.71
N LEU A 139 -16.63 -16.82 -8.38
CA LEU A 139 -16.66 -16.65 -9.83
C LEU A 139 -15.46 -17.31 -10.49
N PHE A 140 -14.25 -16.98 -10.04
CA PHE A 140 -12.99 -17.53 -10.55
C PHE A 140 -11.81 -17.20 -9.61
N TYR A 141 -10.69 -17.89 -9.79
CA TYR A 141 -9.39 -17.48 -9.25
C TYR A 141 -8.49 -16.92 -10.36
N ALA A 142 -7.66 -15.92 -10.04
CA ALA A 142 -6.87 -15.23 -11.06
C ALA A 142 -5.90 -16.14 -11.82
N ASP A 143 -5.32 -17.12 -11.13
CA ASP A 143 -4.38 -18.11 -11.67
C ASP A 143 -5.05 -19.12 -12.62
N GLU A 144 -6.36 -19.32 -12.50
CA GLU A 144 -7.17 -20.17 -13.39
C GLU A 144 -7.48 -19.50 -14.74
N ILE A 145 -7.22 -18.19 -14.89
CA ILE A 145 -7.44 -17.49 -16.16
C ILE A 145 -6.52 -18.08 -17.24
N GLY A 146 -7.14 -18.75 -18.21
CA GLY A 146 -6.50 -19.35 -19.37
C GLY A 146 -6.17 -18.34 -20.47
N ALA A 147 -6.06 -18.84 -21.71
CA ALA A 147 -5.89 -18.00 -22.91
C ALA A 147 -7.17 -17.23 -23.25
N THR A 148 -8.32 -17.72 -22.78
CA THR A 148 -9.62 -17.08 -22.94
C THR A 148 -10.28 -16.84 -21.59
N PHE A 149 -11.15 -15.85 -21.53
CA PHE A 149 -11.96 -15.52 -20.36
C PHE A 149 -13.44 -15.39 -20.73
N ASP A 150 -14.32 -15.73 -19.80
CA ASP A 150 -15.77 -15.68 -20.00
C ASP A 150 -16.26 -14.22 -20.00
N GLY A 151 -16.92 -13.83 -21.10
CA GLY A 151 -17.50 -12.51 -21.27
C GLY A 151 -18.59 -12.18 -20.24
N ASP A 152 -19.37 -13.16 -19.81
CA ASP A 152 -20.42 -12.95 -18.81
C ASP A 152 -19.81 -12.62 -17.44
N ILE A 153 -18.70 -13.26 -17.09
CA ILE A 153 -17.97 -12.92 -15.86
C ILE A 153 -17.44 -11.48 -15.95
N LEU A 154 -16.81 -11.07 -17.06
CA LEU A 154 -16.36 -9.67 -17.20
C LEU A 154 -17.54 -8.69 -17.11
N ARG A 155 -18.69 -9.00 -17.73
CA ARG A 155 -19.89 -8.15 -17.62
C ARG A 155 -20.35 -8.04 -16.17
N LEU A 156 -20.28 -9.10 -15.36
CA LEU A 156 -20.55 -9.04 -13.92
C LEU A 156 -19.55 -8.13 -13.20
N LEU A 157 -18.25 -8.24 -13.49
CA LEU A 157 -17.21 -7.38 -12.92
C LEU A 157 -17.48 -5.89 -13.23
N LEU A 158 -17.75 -5.56 -14.48
CA LEU A 158 -18.02 -4.18 -14.91
C LEU A 158 -19.34 -3.65 -14.33
N ASN A 159 -20.40 -4.46 -14.28
CA ASN A 159 -21.65 -4.06 -13.64
C ASN A 159 -21.47 -3.79 -12.14
N SER A 160 -20.64 -4.56 -11.45
CA SER A 160 -20.30 -4.26 -10.06
C SER A 160 -19.59 -2.92 -9.89
N CYS A 161 -18.77 -2.49 -10.86
CA CYS A 161 -18.20 -1.15 -10.84
C CYS A 161 -19.31 -0.10 -11.03
N ARG A 162 -20.29 -0.35 -11.91
CA ARG A 162 -21.43 0.54 -12.15
C ARG A 162 -22.35 0.69 -10.93
N ASP A 163 -22.40 -0.30 -10.04
CA ASP A 163 -23.14 -0.19 -8.78
C ASP A 163 -22.54 0.87 -7.83
N ALA A 164 -21.32 1.34 -8.09
CA ALA A 164 -20.73 2.48 -7.39
C ALA A 164 -21.22 3.85 -7.92
N VAL A 165 -22.10 3.89 -8.93
CA VAL A 165 -22.76 5.16 -9.30
C VAL A 165 -23.66 5.58 -8.14
N PRO A 166 -23.46 6.77 -7.56
CA PRO A 166 -24.24 7.21 -6.41
C PRO A 166 -25.71 7.43 -6.79
N GLU A 167 -26.62 7.04 -5.90
CA GLU A 167 -28.06 7.33 -6.05
C GLU A 167 -28.36 8.84 -6.14
N LYS A 168 -27.47 9.67 -5.58
CA LYS A 168 -27.53 11.13 -5.58
C LYS A 168 -26.20 11.73 -6.05
N PRO A 169 -25.96 11.83 -7.36
CA PRO A 169 -24.74 12.41 -7.93
C PRO A 169 -24.36 13.78 -7.34
N GLU A 170 -25.34 14.63 -7.07
CA GLU A 170 -25.14 15.98 -6.56
C GLU A 170 -24.57 16.05 -5.13
N GLU A 171 -24.56 14.93 -4.38
CA GLU A 171 -23.90 14.85 -3.06
C GLU A 171 -22.39 14.56 -3.16
N TYR A 172 -21.86 14.34 -4.37
CA TYR A 172 -20.43 14.08 -4.63
C TYR A 172 -19.80 15.22 -5.43
N PHE A 173 -18.50 15.43 -5.29
CA PHE A 173 -17.80 16.59 -5.81
C PHE A 173 -16.62 16.20 -6.71
N LEU A 174 -16.57 16.77 -7.91
CA LEU A 174 -15.44 16.73 -8.83
C LEU A 174 -14.89 18.15 -8.96
N ASN A 175 -13.60 18.34 -8.69
CA ASN A 175 -12.94 19.65 -8.71
C ASN A 175 -13.69 20.72 -7.88
N GLY A 176 -14.20 20.31 -6.70
CA GLY A 176 -14.94 21.18 -5.77
C GLY A 176 -16.37 21.53 -6.20
N ARG A 177 -16.90 20.94 -7.28
CA ARG A 177 -18.27 21.17 -7.76
C ARG A 177 -19.09 19.89 -7.69
N PRO A 178 -20.40 19.97 -7.35
CA PRO A 178 -21.29 18.82 -7.39
C PRO A 178 -21.23 18.09 -8.74
N THR A 179 -21.15 16.76 -8.72
CA THR A 179 -21.26 15.95 -9.93
C THR A 179 -22.71 15.89 -10.41
N THR A 180 -22.92 15.34 -11.61
CA THR A 180 -24.25 15.26 -12.23
C THR A 180 -24.52 13.84 -12.71
N ALA A 181 -25.79 13.47 -12.87
CA ALA A 181 -26.15 12.19 -13.49
C ALA A 181 -25.52 12.01 -14.88
N ALA A 182 -25.38 13.09 -15.66
CA ALA A 182 -24.73 13.05 -16.97
C ALA A 182 -23.25 12.67 -16.88
N TYR A 183 -22.54 13.15 -15.86
CA TYR A 183 -21.14 12.76 -15.61
C TYR A 183 -21.01 11.25 -15.36
N TRP A 184 -21.80 10.71 -14.42
CA TRP A 184 -21.77 9.27 -14.12
C TRP A 184 -22.21 8.39 -15.28
N ASN A 185 -23.21 8.83 -16.05
CA ASN A 185 -23.59 8.16 -17.30
C ASN A 185 -22.47 8.18 -18.35
N GLY A 186 -21.65 9.25 -18.37
CA GLY A 186 -20.44 9.32 -19.17
C GLY A 186 -19.42 8.27 -18.75
N LEU A 187 -19.16 8.13 -17.45
CA LEU A 187 -18.23 7.11 -16.92
C LEU A 187 -18.68 5.69 -17.24
N THR A 188 -19.98 5.39 -17.12
CA THR A 188 -20.51 4.06 -17.44
C THR A 188 -20.54 3.81 -18.95
N ALA A 189 -20.63 4.84 -19.79
CA ALA A 189 -20.47 4.68 -21.23
C ALA A 189 -19.00 4.41 -21.64
N LEU A 190 -18.03 4.94 -20.89
CA LEU A 190 -16.60 4.73 -21.17
C LEU A 190 -16.14 3.29 -20.92
N ASP A 191 -16.77 2.56 -20.00
CA ASP A 191 -16.38 1.18 -19.65
C ASP A 191 -16.60 0.16 -20.78
N ASN A 192 -17.30 0.56 -21.84
CA ASN A 192 -17.51 -0.22 -23.05
C ASN A 192 -18.18 -1.60 -22.83
N LEU A 193 -19.10 -1.71 -21.86
CA LEU A 193 -19.76 -2.99 -21.51
C LEU A 193 -20.39 -3.70 -22.72
N ALA A 194 -21.02 -2.96 -23.64
CA ALA A 194 -21.72 -3.52 -24.79
C ALA A 194 -20.78 -4.19 -25.82
N ALA A 195 -19.49 -3.87 -25.81
CA ALA A 195 -18.51 -4.46 -26.69
C ALA A 195 -17.82 -5.71 -26.12
N VAL A 196 -18.15 -6.11 -24.87
CA VAL A 196 -17.61 -7.34 -24.29
C VAL A 196 -18.09 -8.54 -25.12
N PRO A 197 -17.19 -9.32 -25.74
CA PRO A 197 -17.56 -10.54 -26.45
C PRO A 197 -17.84 -11.68 -25.46
N ASP A 198 -18.53 -12.74 -25.90
CA ASP A 198 -18.81 -13.90 -25.04
C ASP A 198 -17.54 -14.68 -24.64
N SER A 199 -16.51 -14.65 -25.49
CA SER A 199 -15.19 -15.19 -25.19
C SER A 199 -14.13 -14.15 -25.47
N ILE A 200 -13.44 -13.73 -24.42
CA ILE A 200 -12.39 -12.71 -24.44
C ILE A 200 -11.05 -13.41 -24.67
N GLN A 201 -10.26 -12.92 -25.63
CA GLN A 201 -8.85 -13.33 -25.73
C GLN A 201 -8.04 -12.55 -24.68
N VAL A 202 -7.44 -13.26 -23.73
CA VAL A 202 -6.70 -12.65 -22.64
C VAL A 202 -5.38 -12.11 -23.18
N ARG A 203 -5.11 -10.83 -22.94
CA ARG A 203 -3.80 -10.22 -23.17
C ARG A 203 -3.01 -10.22 -21.87
N TYR A 204 -1.69 -10.13 -21.96
CA TYR A 204 -0.78 -10.18 -20.81
C TYR A 204 0.15 -8.99 -20.82
N GLY A 205 0.65 -8.58 -19.66
CA GLY A 205 1.57 -7.46 -19.56
C GLY A 205 2.13 -7.26 -18.16
N TYR A 206 2.83 -6.15 -17.99
CA TYR A 206 3.41 -5.70 -16.73
C TYR A 206 3.09 -4.25 -16.47
N THR A 207 2.88 -3.90 -15.20
CA THR A 207 2.93 -2.49 -14.79
C THR A 207 4.35 -1.99 -14.93
N VAL A 208 4.53 -0.76 -15.40
CA VAL A 208 5.88 -0.16 -15.57
C VAL A 208 6.19 0.90 -14.53
N LYS A 209 5.22 1.29 -13.71
CA LYS A 209 5.35 2.29 -12.65
C LYS A 209 4.23 2.13 -11.61
N ARG A 210 4.40 2.73 -10.44
CA ARG A 210 3.33 2.87 -9.44
C ARG A 210 2.19 3.69 -10.04
N ALA A 211 0.96 3.19 -9.95
CA ALA A 211 -0.22 3.85 -10.51
C ALA A 211 -1.47 3.52 -9.71
N THR A 212 -2.44 4.45 -9.74
CA THR A 212 -3.76 4.24 -9.16
C THR A 212 -4.64 3.39 -10.09
N LEU A 213 -5.55 2.66 -9.47
CA LEU A 213 -6.52 1.78 -10.09
C LEU A 213 -7.92 2.27 -9.75
N ARG A 214 -8.81 2.23 -10.73
CA ARG A 214 -10.06 3.01 -10.72
C ARG A 214 -11.28 2.09 -10.87
N LEU A 215 -12.39 2.49 -10.27
CA LEU A 215 -13.69 1.84 -10.50
C LEU A 215 -14.23 2.13 -11.91
N PHE A 216 -13.91 3.31 -12.46
CA PHE A 216 -14.29 3.73 -13.81
C PHE A 216 -13.04 4.12 -14.60
N PRO A 217 -13.05 4.03 -15.95
CA PRO A 217 -11.91 4.40 -16.79
C PRO A 217 -11.71 5.93 -16.88
N THR A 218 -11.31 6.55 -15.76
CA THR A 218 -11.00 7.98 -15.64
C THR A 218 -9.93 8.24 -14.57
N ASP A 219 -9.14 9.28 -14.78
CA ASP A 219 -8.21 9.83 -13.78
C ASP A 219 -8.88 10.88 -12.87
N ASP A 220 -10.14 11.23 -13.12
CA ASP A 220 -10.92 12.19 -12.32
C ASP A 220 -11.04 11.74 -10.87
N GLN A 221 -10.77 12.61 -9.89
CA GLN A 221 -10.97 12.31 -8.47
C GLN A 221 -12.32 12.84 -7.98
N VAL A 222 -13.11 11.98 -7.33
CA VAL A 222 -14.46 12.32 -6.86
C VAL A 222 -14.51 12.19 -5.34
N TYR A 223 -15.07 13.18 -4.65
CA TYR A 223 -15.08 13.24 -3.19
C TYR A 223 -16.49 13.38 -2.63
N GLU A 224 -16.70 13.01 -1.36
CA GLU A 224 -17.98 13.19 -0.67
C GLU A 224 -18.23 14.65 -0.23
N THR A 225 -17.19 15.47 -0.14
CA THR A 225 -17.31 16.91 0.15
C THR A 225 -16.43 17.74 -0.78
N ALA A 226 -16.76 19.02 -0.94
CA ALA A 226 -15.99 19.93 -1.81
C ALA A 226 -14.56 20.18 -1.31
N GLU A 227 -14.30 19.99 -0.01
CA GLU A 227 -13.03 20.23 0.66
C GLU A 227 -12.19 18.97 0.86
N ASP A 228 -12.75 17.76 0.68
CA ASP A 228 -11.98 16.54 0.84
C ASP A 228 -10.96 16.40 -0.30
N ARG A 229 -9.79 15.87 0.06
CA ARG A 229 -8.61 15.69 -0.79
C ARG A 229 -7.96 14.33 -0.58
N TYR A 230 -8.51 13.49 0.29
CA TYR A 230 -7.84 12.28 0.80
C TYR A 230 -8.59 10.98 0.50
N PHE A 231 -9.92 11.04 0.35
CA PHE A 231 -10.75 9.86 0.15
C PHE A 231 -11.47 9.94 -1.19
N ASP A 232 -10.72 9.69 -2.27
CA ASP A 232 -11.29 9.58 -3.60
C ASP A 232 -12.25 8.37 -3.67
N TYR A 233 -13.52 8.66 -3.89
CA TYR A 233 -14.64 7.73 -3.89
C TYR A 233 -14.54 6.68 -5.01
N ILE A 234 -13.93 7.02 -6.14
CA ILE A 234 -13.80 6.08 -7.28
C ILE A 234 -12.40 5.47 -7.42
N LEU A 235 -11.52 5.75 -6.46
CA LEU A 235 -10.26 5.03 -6.32
C LEU A 235 -10.52 3.65 -5.74
N PHE A 236 -9.98 2.63 -6.40
CA PHE A 236 -10.11 1.25 -5.98
C PHE A 236 -8.88 0.75 -5.22
N SER A 237 -7.70 0.91 -5.81
CA SER A 237 -6.42 0.44 -5.28
C SER A 237 -5.27 1.14 -6.02
N GLU A 238 -4.05 0.72 -5.77
CA GLU A 238 -2.89 0.97 -6.59
C GLU A 238 -2.28 -0.33 -7.09
N CYS A 239 -1.35 -0.19 -8.04
CA CYS A 239 -0.38 -1.22 -8.41
C CYS A 239 1.04 -0.70 -8.24
N MET A 240 1.94 -1.61 -7.89
CA MET A 240 3.39 -1.37 -7.81
C MET A 240 4.04 -1.49 -9.19
N PRO A 241 5.25 -0.95 -9.41
CA PRO A 241 6.03 -1.25 -10.60
C PRO A 241 6.23 -2.77 -10.77
N TYR A 242 6.24 -3.22 -12.02
CA TYR A 242 6.66 -4.56 -12.44
C TYR A 242 5.77 -5.71 -11.97
N MET A 243 4.51 -5.42 -11.63
CA MET A 243 3.50 -6.42 -11.34
C MET A 243 3.00 -7.06 -12.65
N PRO A 244 2.92 -8.40 -12.72
CA PRO A 244 2.31 -9.09 -13.85
C PRO A 244 0.79 -8.87 -13.87
N VAL A 245 0.23 -8.61 -15.05
CA VAL A 245 -1.21 -8.37 -15.26
C VAL A 245 -1.79 -9.18 -16.41
N ARG A 246 -3.07 -9.52 -16.27
CA ARG A 246 -3.92 -10.01 -17.34
C ARG A 246 -4.87 -8.90 -17.76
N ILE A 247 -5.04 -8.66 -19.04
CA ILE A 247 -5.86 -7.59 -19.59
C ILE A 247 -7.08 -8.21 -20.25
N LEU A 248 -8.28 -7.79 -19.80
CA LEU A 248 -9.55 -8.36 -20.24
C LEU A 248 -10.35 -7.41 -21.14
N HIS A 249 -10.20 -6.09 -20.94
CA HIS A 249 -11.03 -5.11 -21.64
C HIS A 249 -10.31 -3.78 -21.86
N GLU A 250 -10.92 -2.93 -22.67
CA GLU A 250 -10.41 -1.60 -23.01
C GLU A 250 -11.58 -0.60 -23.08
N SER A 251 -11.34 0.61 -22.56
CA SER A 251 -12.32 1.69 -22.56
C SER A 251 -12.65 2.14 -23.99
N THR A 252 -13.81 2.77 -24.19
CA THR A 252 -14.24 3.22 -25.53
C THR A 252 -13.27 4.23 -26.17
N ASP A 253 -12.54 5.00 -25.36
CA ASP A 253 -11.54 5.96 -25.81
C ASP A 253 -10.12 5.38 -25.93
N GLY A 254 -9.93 4.10 -25.59
CA GLY A 254 -8.65 3.39 -25.69
C GLY A 254 -7.58 3.81 -24.66
N LYS A 255 -7.93 4.63 -23.66
CA LYS A 255 -6.97 5.16 -22.66
C LYS A 255 -6.84 4.29 -21.43
N PHE A 256 -7.81 3.44 -21.12
CA PHE A 256 -7.80 2.60 -19.93
C PHE A 256 -7.96 1.13 -20.29
N LEU A 257 -7.31 0.28 -19.52
CA LEU A 257 -7.40 -1.17 -19.60
C LEU A 257 -8.09 -1.69 -18.34
N TYR A 258 -9.00 -2.64 -18.49
CA TYR A 258 -9.51 -3.41 -17.34
C TYR A 258 -8.61 -4.63 -17.14
N VAL A 259 -7.94 -4.68 -15.98
CA VAL A 259 -6.88 -5.64 -15.71
C VAL A 259 -7.17 -6.47 -14.46
N VAL A 260 -6.65 -7.69 -14.44
CA VAL A 260 -6.69 -8.63 -13.31
C VAL A 260 -5.26 -8.88 -12.84
N PHE A 261 -5.03 -8.68 -11.54
CA PHE A 261 -3.79 -8.99 -10.84
C PHE A 261 -3.87 -10.39 -10.19
N ASP A 262 -3.35 -10.53 -8.97
CA ASP A 262 -3.39 -11.73 -8.14
C ASP A 262 -4.74 -11.91 -7.42
N SER A 263 -5.27 -10.84 -6.83
CA SER A 263 -6.47 -10.91 -5.98
C SER A 263 -7.48 -9.79 -6.21
N PHE A 264 -7.29 -8.99 -7.27
CA PHE A 264 -8.13 -7.83 -7.54
C PHE A 264 -8.11 -7.43 -9.02
N ALA A 265 -9.14 -6.71 -9.45
CA ALA A 265 -9.30 -6.27 -10.83
C ALA A 265 -9.90 -4.86 -10.87
N ALA A 266 -9.42 -4.02 -11.79
CA ALA A 266 -9.81 -2.62 -11.88
C ALA A 266 -9.37 -2.00 -13.21
N TRP A 267 -9.81 -0.76 -13.45
CA TRP A 267 -9.33 0.06 -14.56
C TRP A 267 -7.98 0.68 -14.23
N VAL A 268 -7.06 0.68 -15.19
CA VAL A 268 -5.75 1.34 -15.10
C VAL A 268 -5.47 2.12 -16.38
N ASN A 269 -4.79 3.26 -16.26
CA ASN A 269 -4.32 4.01 -17.42
C ASN A 269 -3.39 3.12 -18.27
N LYS A 270 -3.67 3.01 -19.56
CA LYS A 270 -2.97 2.14 -20.52
C LYS A 270 -1.48 2.42 -20.62
N GLU A 271 -1.05 3.66 -20.38
CA GLU A 271 0.35 4.05 -20.39
C GLU A 271 1.14 3.52 -19.19
N CYS A 272 0.46 2.98 -18.18
CA CYS A 272 1.09 2.30 -17.05
C CYS A 272 1.37 0.81 -17.33
N ILE A 273 0.91 0.26 -18.46
CA ILE A 273 1.04 -1.15 -18.80
C ILE A 273 1.89 -1.32 -20.07
N ALA A 274 2.88 -2.20 -19.99
CA ALA A 274 3.59 -2.72 -21.15
C ALA A 274 3.07 -4.12 -21.48
N LEU A 275 2.62 -4.32 -22.72
CA LEU A 275 2.05 -5.58 -23.18
C LEU A 275 3.14 -6.60 -23.50
N CYS A 276 2.86 -7.87 -23.21
CA CYS A 276 3.62 -8.99 -23.77
C CYS A 276 3.00 -9.42 -25.09
N HIS A 277 3.81 -10.02 -25.97
CA HIS A 277 3.35 -10.59 -27.22
C HIS A 277 2.44 -11.80 -27.00
N ASP A 278 2.76 -12.61 -26.00
CA ASP A 278 1.98 -13.79 -25.63
C ASP A 278 2.17 -14.18 -24.15
N ARG A 279 1.49 -15.26 -23.76
CA ARG A 279 1.59 -15.82 -22.40
C ARG A 279 2.97 -16.41 -22.11
N ALA A 280 3.70 -16.89 -23.11
CA ALA A 280 5.00 -17.51 -22.91
C ALA A 280 6.03 -16.45 -22.49
N GLU A 281 6.08 -15.31 -23.19
CA GLU A 281 6.89 -14.16 -22.79
C GLU A 281 6.52 -13.68 -21.37
N TRP A 282 5.22 -13.59 -21.08
CA TRP A 282 4.73 -13.18 -19.78
C TRP A 282 5.16 -14.13 -18.65
N ASN A 283 5.09 -15.45 -18.87
CA ASN A 283 5.55 -16.44 -17.90
C ASN A 283 7.08 -16.43 -17.76
N GLU A 284 7.81 -16.34 -18.87
CA GLU A 284 9.28 -16.38 -18.86
C GLU A 284 9.85 -15.24 -18.01
N ARG A 285 9.35 -14.01 -18.20
CA ARG A 285 9.76 -12.84 -17.40
C ARG A 285 9.55 -13.07 -15.89
N GLN A 286 8.41 -13.63 -15.48
CA GLN A 286 8.14 -13.99 -14.09
C GLN A 286 9.15 -15.03 -13.55
N GLU A 287 9.44 -16.07 -14.33
CA GLU A 287 10.39 -17.11 -13.91
C GLU A 287 11.81 -16.58 -13.79
N ARG A 288 12.25 -15.62 -14.63
CA ARG A 288 13.56 -14.97 -14.50
C ARG A 288 13.68 -14.19 -13.20
N VAL A 289 12.65 -13.42 -12.82
CA VAL A 289 12.60 -12.69 -11.54
C VAL A 289 12.65 -13.64 -10.35
N LYS A 290 11.90 -14.76 -10.40
CA LYS A 290 11.93 -15.78 -9.33
C LYS A 290 13.29 -16.46 -9.21
N ALA A 291 13.93 -16.77 -10.33
CA ALA A 291 15.20 -17.50 -10.35
C ALA A 291 16.39 -16.64 -9.88
N SER A 292 16.39 -15.35 -10.23
CA SER A 292 17.45 -14.41 -9.87
C SER A 292 16.82 -13.04 -9.64
N GLY A 293 16.35 -12.79 -8.42
CA GLY A 293 15.63 -11.58 -8.05
C GLY A 293 16.51 -10.57 -7.30
N LEU A 294 16.16 -9.29 -7.40
CA LEU A 294 16.56 -8.25 -6.44
C LEU A 294 15.27 -7.61 -5.89
N THR A 295 15.15 -7.56 -4.58
CA THR A 295 13.98 -7.03 -3.87
C THR A 295 14.34 -5.74 -3.15
N VAL A 296 13.53 -4.70 -3.32
CA VAL A 296 13.65 -3.48 -2.53
C VAL A 296 13.23 -3.75 -1.09
N THR A 297 14.14 -3.54 -0.15
CA THR A 297 13.89 -3.73 1.29
C THR A 297 13.96 -2.43 2.07
N ALA A 298 14.33 -1.32 1.45
CA ALA A 298 14.08 0.03 1.91
C ALA A 298 12.58 0.33 1.99
N ARG A 299 12.21 1.43 2.65
CA ARG A 299 10.89 2.08 2.49
C ARG A 299 10.56 2.28 1.01
N GLU A 300 11.49 2.89 0.29
CA GLU A 300 11.52 3.01 -1.16
C GLU A 300 12.95 3.36 -1.60
N ILE A 301 13.31 3.05 -2.84
CA ILE A 301 14.51 3.57 -3.49
C ILE A 301 14.11 4.44 -4.67
N ARG A 302 14.97 5.39 -5.04
CA ARG A 302 14.74 6.27 -6.19
C ARG A 302 15.87 6.10 -7.19
N LEU A 303 15.49 5.74 -8.41
CA LEU A 303 16.43 5.70 -9.53
C LEU A 303 16.89 7.13 -9.86
N GLY A 304 18.17 7.28 -10.16
CA GLY A 304 18.71 8.53 -10.68
C GLY A 304 18.10 8.89 -12.04
N ASP A 305 18.18 10.16 -12.42
CA ASP A 305 17.83 10.57 -13.79
C ASP A 305 18.89 10.03 -14.75
N ASP A 306 18.46 9.42 -15.86
CA ASP A 306 19.31 8.85 -16.90
C ASP A 306 18.92 9.45 -18.27
N PRO A 307 19.79 10.24 -18.91
CA PRO A 307 19.49 10.85 -20.20
C PRO A 307 19.31 9.83 -21.34
N TYR A 308 19.75 8.57 -21.16
CA TYR A 308 19.60 7.47 -22.10
C TYR A 308 18.45 6.52 -21.75
N SER A 309 17.87 6.63 -20.54
CA SER A 309 16.67 5.89 -20.12
C SER A 309 15.62 6.81 -19.49
N PRO A 310 14.86 7.57 -20.32
CA PRO A 310 13.79 8.43 -19.81
C PRO A 310 12.66 7.67 -19.10
N ALA A 311 12.46 6.39 -19.43
CA ALA A 311 11.39 5.56 -18.88
C ALA A 311 11.63 5.19 -17.40
N THR A 312 12.89 5.08 -16.98
CA THR A 312 13.28 4.69 -15.60
C THR A 312 13.82 5.88 -14.80
N SER A 313 14.09 7.01 -15.45
CA SER A 313 14.58 8.24 -14.82
C SER A 313 13.70 8.71 -13.67
N GLY A 314 14.30 8.90 -12.49
CA GLY A 314 13.61 9.44 -11.32
C GLY A 314 12.53 8.53 -10.74
N GLN A 315 12.41 7.29 -11.23
CA GLN A 315 11.39 6.35 -10.83
C GLN A 315 11.59 5.94 -9.36
N VAL A 316 10.48 5.85 -8.63
CA VAL A 316 10.48 5.37 -7.25
C VAL A 316 10.04 3.92 -7.26
N LEU A 317 10.83 3.09 -6.59
CA LEU A 317 10.58 1.66 -6.41
C LEU A 317 10.26 1.43 -4.92
N PRO A 318 8.98 1.22 -4.56
CA PRO A 318 8.58 0.99 -3.17
C PRO A 318 9.09 -0.35 -2.62
N MET A 319 9.05 -0.48 -1.30
CA MET A 319 9.26 -1.74 -0.58
C MET A 319 8.56 -2.92 -1.26
N GLY A 320 9.26 -4.05 -1.40
CA GLY A 320 8.71 -5.26 -2.02
C GLY A 320 8.67 -5.22 -3.56
N THR A 321 9.22 -4.18 -4.22
CA THR A 321 9.43 -4.22 -5.68
C THR A 321 10.47 -5.30 -6.01
N HIS A 322 10.11 -6.23 -6.90
CA HIS A 322 10.97 -7.32 -7.36
C HIS A 322 11.43 -7.08 -8.80
N MET A 323 12.71 -7.29 -9.07
CA MET A 323 13.33 -7.08 -10.39
C MET A 323 14.21 -8.27 -10.76
N GLU A 324 14.42 -8.51 -12.06
CA GLU A 324 15.34 -9.54 -12.56
C GLU A 324 16.78 -9.07 -12.29
N LEU A 325 17.48 -9.72 -11.37
CA LEU A 325 18.89 -9.52 -11.11
C LEU A 325 19.73 -10.24 -12.16
N VAL A 326 20.63 -9.50 -12.80
CA VAL A 326 21.52 -10.02 -13.83
C VAL A 326 22.88 -10.35 -13.22
N PRO A 327 23.35 -11.61 -13.30
CA PRO A 327 24.68 -11.99 -12.81
C PRO A 327 25.79 -11.17 -13.47
N SER A 328 26.82 -10.80 -12.71
CA SER A 328 27.95 -9.98 -13.20
C SER A 328 28.68 -10.59 -14.40
N SER A 329 28.70 -11.92 -14.52
CA SER A 329 29.28 -12.63 -15.67
C SER A 329 28.50 -12.44 -16.98
N SER A 330 27.23 -12.06 -16.91
CA SER A 330 26.34 -11.83 -18.05
C SER A 330 25.87 -10.37 -18.18
N ALA A 331 26.11 -9.55 -17.16
CA ALA A 331 25.75 -8.15 -17.16
C ALA A 331 26.58 -7.37 -18.18
N PRO A 332 26.00 -6.35 -18.83
CA PRO A 332 26.79 -5.45 -19.67
C PRO A 332 27.85 -4.72 -18.83
N ALA A 333 29.00 -4.42 -19.45
CA ALA A 333 30.05 -3.63 -18.79
C ALA A 333 29.62 -2.16 -18.52
N SER A 334 28.61 -1.69 -19.27
CA SER A 334 28.02 -0.37 -19.11
C SER A 334 26.52 -0.39 -19.43
N ALA A 335 25.74 0.38 -18.67
CA ALA A 335 24.34 0.69 -18.95
C ALA A 335 24.17 2.22 -18.88
N GLY A 336 23.43 2.83 -19.81
CA GLY A 336 23.22 4.29 -19.83
C GLY A 336 24.51 5.12 -19.91
N GLY A 337 25.57 4.60 -20.53
CA GLY A 337 26.88 5.27 -20.60
C GLY A 337 27.67 5.29 -19.27
N ARG A 338 27.20 4.58 -18.24
CA ARG A 338 27.84 4.42 -16.94
C ARG A 338 28.38 2.99 -16.79
N THR A 339 29.58 2.83 -16.23
CA THR A 339 30.14 1.51 -15.90
C THR A 339 29.38 0.87 -14.75
N THR A 340 29.26 -0.46 -14.74
CA THR A 340 28.47 -1.21 -13.73
C THR A 340 29.21 -1.46 -12.40
N PHE A 341 30.27 -0.71 -12.12
CA PHE A 341 31.06 -0.86 -10.89
C PHE A 341 30.31 -0.36 -9.67
N GLY A 342 30.18 -1.20 -8.64
CA GLY A 342 29.49 -0.84 -7.40
C GLY A 342 27.97 -0.92 -7.49
N ASP A 343 27.43 -1.57 -8.52
CA ASP A 343 26.00 -1.67 -8.77
C ASP A 343 25.54 -3.12 -8.92
N TYR A 344 24.33 -3.39 -8.44
CA TYR A 344 23.52 -4.47 -8.95
C TYR A 344 22.98 -4.07 -10.32
N VAL A 345 23.10 -4.96 -11.30
CA VAL A 345 22.50 -4.78 -12.62
C VAL A 345 21.18 -5.53 -12.65
N VAL A 346 20.08 -4.82 -12.86
CA VAL A 346 18.76 -5.42 -12.98
C VAL A 346 18.18 -5.16 -14.36
N LYS A 347 17.25 -6.02 -14.80
CA LYS A 347 16.34 -5.72 -15.90
C LYS A 347 14.97 -5.37 -15.36
N VAL A 348 14.37 -4.36 -15.96
CA VAL A 348 13.01 -3.93 -15.67
C VAL A 348 12.19 -3.81 -16.95
N PRO A 349 10.90 -4.20 -16.95
CA PRO A 349 10.05 -3.98 -18.10
C PRO A 349 9.68 -2.49 -18.21
N THR A 350 10.04 -1.87 -19.32
CA THR A 350 9.56 -0.55 -19.73
C THR A 350 8.56 -0.69 -20.88
N ARG A 351 7.80 0.38 -21.12
CA ARG A 351 6.81 0.41 -22.19
C ARG A 351 7.44 1.01 -23.45
N GLY A 352 7.60 0.18 -24.47
CA GLY A 352 8.03 0.62 -25.80
C GLY A 352 7.04 1.59 -26.45
N ALA A 353 7.49 2.28 -27.50
CA ALA A 353 6.66 3.20 -28.27
C ALA A 353 5.46 2.49 -28.96
N ASP A 354 5.58 1.19 -29.22
CA ASP A 354 4.54 0.32 -29.73
C ASP A 354 3.60 -0.24 -28.65
N GLY A 355 3.89 0.03 -27.37
CA GLY A 355 3.12 -0.43 -26.22
C GLY A 355 3.52 -1.81 -25.68
N TYR A 356 4.55 -2.44 -26.26
CA TYR A 356 5.05 -3.74 -25.79
C TYR A 356 6.20 -3.58 -24.80
N ALA A 357 6.43 -4.62 -24.00
CA ALA A 357 7.44 -4.65 -22.97
C ALA A 357 8.86 -4.74 -23.57
N VAL A 358 9.71 -3.82 -23.16
CA VAL A 358 11.14 -3.83 -23.47
C VAL A 358 11.91 -3.99 -22.17
N ASP A 359 12.92 -4.88 -22.15
CA ASP A 359 13.81 -4.99 -21.00
C ASP A 359 14.86 -3.88 -21.06
N GLU A 360 14.89 -3.03 -20.04
CA GLU A 360 15.95 -2.04 -19.85
C GLU A 360 16.85 -2.43 -18.67
N TYR A 361 18.16 -2.24 -18.85
CA TYR A 361 19.12 -2.40 -17.76
C TYR A 361 19.12 -1.18 -16.86
N VAL A 362 18.96 -1.40 -15.56
CA VAL A 362 19.03 -0.39 -14.51
C VAL A 362 20.15 -0.74 -13.54
N LEU A 363 20.85 0.29 -13.06
CA LEU A 363 21.91 0.16 -12.07
C LEU A 363 21.38 0.57 -10.70
N ILE A 364 21.38 -0.37 -9.75
CA ILE A 364 21.02 -0.13 -8.36
C ILE A 364 22.31 -0.13 -7.53
N PRO A 365 22.68 0.99 -6.88
CA PRO A 365 23.86 1.05 -6.02
C PRO A 365 23.88 -0.07 -4.99
N CYS A 366 25.04 -0.70 -4.77
CA CYS A 366 25.16 -1.75 -3.76
C CYS A 366 24.98 -1.24 -2.32
N SER A 367 24.96 0.09 -2.12
CA SER A 367 24.65 0.76 -0.87
C SER A 367 23.16 0.95 -0.61
N ASP A 368 22.31 0.78 -1.63
CA ASP A 368 20.87 0.85 -1.44
C ASP A 368 20.40 -0.33 -0.59
N ASP A 369 19.36 -0.12 0.20
CA ASP A 369 18.75 -1.15 1.04
C ASP A 369 17.87 -2.06 0.18
N VAL A 370 18.53 -3.07 -0.39
CA VAL A 370 17.96 -4.11 -1.25
C VAL A 370 18.48 -5.49 -0.83
N THR A 371 17.74 -6.53 -1.18
CA THR A 371 18.10 -7.93 -0.92
C THR A 371 18.17 -8.73 -2.22
N VAL A 372 19.25 -9.48 -2.42
CA VAL A 372 19.31 -10.51 -3.47
C VAL A 372 18.34 -11.64 -3.11
N GLY A 373 17.44 -11.98 -4.02
CA GLY A 373 16.29 -12.84 -3.75
C GLY A 373 15.26 -12.12 -2.91
N VAL A 374 14.83 -12.74 -1.81
CA VAL A 374 13.90 -12.21 -0.81
C VAL A 374 14.52 -12.33 0.57
N LEU A 375 14.01 -11.58 1.55
CA LEU A 375 14.44 -11.72 2.93
C LEU A 375 14.05 -13.09 3.49
N PRO A 376 14.85 -13.66 4.42
CA PRO A 376 14.39 -14.79 5.24
C PRO A 376 13.13 -14.40 6.01
N TYR A 377 12.06 -15.22 5.89
CA TYR A 377 10.78 -14.98 6.55
C TYR A 377 10.86 -15.28 8.05
N THR A 378 11.22 -14.26 8.83
CA THR A 378 11.40 -14.29 10.29
C THR A 378 10.61 -13.14 10.93
N SER A 379 10.23 -13.30 12.19
CA SER A 379 9.55 -12.24 12.95
C SER A 379 10.42 -10.97 13.09
N ALA A 380 11.73 -11.14 13.32
CA ALA A 380 12.67 -10.02 13.40
C ALA A 380 12.71 -9.22 12.08
N ASN A 381 12.75 -9.90 10.93
CA ASN A 381 12.75 -9.20 9.65
C ASN A 381 11.40 -8.54 9.34
N LEU A 382 10.28 -9.18 9.70
CA LEU A 382 8.95 -8.57 9.56
C LEU A 382 8.86 -7.25 10.35
N LEU A 383 9.33 -7.24 11.60
CA LEU A 383 9.39 -6.03 12.42
C LEU A 383 10.27 -4.97 11.76
N ARG A 384 11.47 -5.31 11.30
CA ARG A 384 12.37 -4.36 10.61
C ARG A 384 11.69 -3.71 9.41
N GLN A 385 10.92 -4.45 8.63
CA GLN A 385 10.19 -3.89 7.49
C GLN A 385 9.04 -2.99 7.93
N ALA A 386 8.24 -3.41 8.91
CA ALA A 386 7.16 -2.58 9.44
C ALA A 386 7.65 -1.23 9.97
N PHE A 387 8.79 -1.19 10.66
CA PHE A 387 9.37 0.03 11.22
C PHE A 387 9.92 1.00 10.17
N LYS A 388 10.34 0.53 8.99
CA LYS A 388 10.76 1.41 7.88
C LYS A 388 9.61 2.25 7.31
N LEU A 389 8.36 1.81 7.53
CA LEU A 389 7.16 2.52 7.10
C LEU A 389 6.60 3.44 8.21
N LEU A 390 7.14 3.41 9.42
CA LEU A 390 6.61 4.18 10.55
C LEU A 390 6.70 5.70 10.27
N GLY A 391 5.58 6.40 10.42
CA GLY A 391 5.47 7.83 10.13
C GLY A 391 5.10 8.17 8.68
N ASP A 392 5.04 7.18 7.78
CA ASP A 392 4.63 7.42 6.40
C ASP A 392 3.20 7.92 6.31
N ARG A 393 2.90 8.64 5.23
CA ARG A 393 1.54 9.11 4.96
C ARG A 393 0.57 7.93 4.77
N TYR A 394 -0.65 8.10 5.24
CA TYR A 394 -1.76 7.23 4.86
C TYR A 394 -2.32 7.66 3.50
N GLY A 395 -2.40 6.71 2.56
CA GLY A 395 -3.02 6.89 1.25
C GLY A 395 -4.20 5.94 1.08
N TRP A 396 -5.43 6.47 1.10
CA TRP A 396 -6.64 5.67 0.81
C TRP A 396 -6.45 4.96 -0.53
N GLY A 397 -6.62 3.63 -0.59
CA GLY A 397 -6.49 2.89 -1.84
C GLY A 397 -5.13 3.03 -2.53
N GLY A 398 -4.06 3.50 -1.87
CA GLY A 398 -2.77 3.77 -2.53
C GLY A 398 -2.57 5.20 -3.04
N ASP A 399 -3.51 6.12 -2.77
CA ASP A 399 -3.41 7.52 -3.19
C ASP A 399 -2.19 8.22 -2.57
N LEU A 400 -1.80 9.37 -3.13
CA LEU A 400 -0.67 10.18 -2.66
C LEU A 400 0.67 9.44 -2.71
N ARG A 401 0.76 8.35 -3.48
CA ARG A 401 1.91 7.42 -3.54
C ARG A 401 2.24 6.86 -2.16
N ALA A 402 1.22 6.60 -1.36
CA ALA A 402 1.33 6.12 -0.01
C ALA A 402 0.32 5.00 0.23
N ASN A 403 0.50 4.20 1.26
CA ASN A 403 -0.28 2.98 1.46
C ASN A 403 -1.45 3.17 2.43
N ASP A 404 -2.50 2.37 2.23
CA ASP A 404 -3.53 2.14 3.25
C ASP A 404 -3.13 0.99 4.19
N CYS A 405 -4.03 0.63 5.11
CA CYS A 405 -3.76 -0.38 6.14
C CYS A 405 -3.43 -1.77 5.57
N SER A 406 -4.02 -2.13 4.45
CA SER A 406 -3.76 -3.39 3.75
C SER A 406 -2.57 -3.33 2.80
N GLY A 407 -2.33 -2.16 2.19
CA GLY A 407 -1.18 -1.90 1.34
C GLY A 407 0.15 -2.09 2.08
N ILE A 408 0.26 -1.54 3.30
CA ILE A 408 1.48 -1.71 4.10
C ILE A 408 1.76 -3.18 4.43
N LEU A 409 0.74 -3.99 4.70
CA LEU A 409 0.93 -5.41 4.95
C LEU A 409 1.44 -6.09 3.68
N ARG A 410 0.84 -5.80 2.52
CA ARG A 410 1.31 -6.37 1.24
C ARG A 410 2.76 -6.01 0.94
N GLU A 411 3.18 -4.76 1.13
CA GLU A 411 4.58 -4.35 0.90
C GLU A 411 5.55 -5.06 1.86
N ILE A 412 5.20 -5.15 3.15
CA ILE A 412 6.00 -5.88 4.14
C ILE A 412 6.14 -7.35 3.75
N TYR A 413 5.03 -8.05 3.48
CA TYR A 413 5.03 -9.49 3.19
C TYR A 413 5.66 -9.82 1.82
N ASN A 414 5.56 -8.92 0.84
CA ASN A 414 6.23 -9.07 -0.45
C ASN A 414 7.76 -9.13 -0.30
N CYS A 415 8.36 -8.48 0.71
CA CYS A 415 9.81 -8.59 0.96
C CYS A 415 10.30 -10.02 1.22
N PHE A 416 9.37 -10.94 1.54
CA PHE A 416 9.61 -12.35 1.82
C PHE A 416 9.09 -13.26 0.70
N GLY A 417 8.55 -12.69 -0.37
CA GLY A 417 7.88 -13.43 -1.44
C GLY A 417 6.48 -13.93 -1.08
N ILE A 418 5.87 -13.44 0.00
CA ILE A 418 4.51 -13.83 0.43
C ILE A 418 3.48 -12.88 -0.18
N LEU A 419 2.55 -13.42 -0.96
CA LEU A 419 1.50 -12.66 -1.63
C LEU A 419 0.24 -12.66 -0.77
N LEU A 420 -0.03 -11.56 -0.06
CA LEU A 420 -1.30 -11.38 0.67
C LEU A 420 -2.39 -10.77 -0.22
N PRO A 421 -3.68 -11.14 -0.11
CA PRO A 421 -4.75 -10.51 -0.87
C PRO A 421 -4.88 -9.01 -0.56
N ARG A 422 -5.33 -8.21 -1.54
CA ARG A 422 -5.41 -6.74 -1.45
C ARG A 422 -6.40 -6.22 -0.41
N THR A 423 -7.52 -6.91 -0.27
CA THR A 423 -8.71 -6.39 0.44
C THR A 423 -9.24 -7.37 1.49
N LYS A 424 -9.00 -8.67 1.29
CA LYS A 424 -9.41 -9.75 2.19
C LYS A 424 -8.21 -10.24 3.00
N GLN A 425 -8.51 -10.88 4.11
CA GLN A 425 -7.51 -11.70 4.80
C GLN A 425 -7.23 -12.96 3.99
N THR A 426 -6.09 -13.60 4.25
CA THR A 426 -5.90 -15.00 3.83
C THR A 426 -7.07 -15.88 4.30
N SER A 427 -7.56 -16.68 3.36
CA SER A 427 -8.53 -17.77 3.59
C SER A 427 -7.84 -19.09 3.89
N VAL A 428 -6.51 -19.15 3.75
CA VAL A 428 -5.71 -20.34 4.06
C VAL A 428 -5.82 -20.63 5.56
N GLY A 429 -6.13 -21.87 5.88
CA GLY A 429 -6.02 -22.43 7.22
C GLY A 429 -5.10 -23.65 7.20
N GLY A 430 -4.91 -24.27 8.36
CA GLY A 430 -4.08 -25.48 8.47
C GLY A 430 -2.61 -25.14 8.69
N ASP A 431 -1.71 -25.89 8.05
CA ASP A 431 -0.28 -25.93 8.41
C ASP A 431 0.45 -24.59 8.22
N PHE A 432 0.01 -23.75 7.27
CA PHE A 432 0.67 -22.47 6.96
C PHE A 432 0.14 -21.27 7.76
N VAL A 433 -1.06 -21.36 8.32
CA VAL A 433 -1.74 -20.19 8.90
C VAL A 433 -2.44 -20.57 10.20
N ASP A 434 -2.03 -19.89 11.27
CA ASP A 434 -2.80 -19.83 12.50
C ASP A 434 -3.76 -18.64 12.45
N LYS A 435 -5.05 -18.94 12.27
CA LYS A 435 -6.12 -17.93 12.25
C LYS A 435 -7.03 -18.14 13.45
N ILE A 436 -6.98 -17.20 14.39
CA ILE A 436 -7.80 -17.25 15.61
C ILE A 436 -8.96 -16.27 15.47
N ASP A 437 -10.19 -16.79 15.50
CA ASP A 437 -11.42 -15.99 15.58
C ASP A 437 -11.66 -15.53 17.01
N MET A 438 -11.50 -14.24 17.24
CA MET A 438 -11.74 -13.54 18.50
C MET A 438 -13.10 -12.84 18.55
N SER A 439 -13.95 -12.98 17.53
CA SER A 439 -15.17 -12.20 17.36
C SER A 439 -16.19 -12.34 18.48
N SER A 440 -16.21 -13.51 19.14
CA SER A 440 -17.07 -13.86 20.28
C SER A 440 -16.39 -13.71 21.64
N MET A 441 -15.10 -13.37 21.68
CA MET A 441 -14.31 -13.30 22.91
C MET A 441 -14.49 -11.98 23.65
N GLY A 442 -14.52 -12.04 24.98
CA GLY A 442 -14.41 -10.86 25.85
C GLY A 442 -12.99 -10.29 25.90
N GLY A 443 -12.84 -9.06 26.39
CA GLY A 443 -11.55 -8.34 26.39
C GLY A 443 -10.39 -9.13 27.02
N SER A 444 -10.58 -9.68 28.22
CA SER A 444 -9.53 -10.45 28.90
C SER A 444 -9.13 -11.72 28.15
N ALA A 445 -10.08 -12.39 27.48
CA ALA A 445 -9.78 -13.56 26.65
C ALA A 445 -8.98 -13.17 25.40
N LYS A 446 -9.30 -12.03 24.77
CA LYS A 446 -8.50 -11.51 23.65
C LYS A 446 -7.09 -11.14 24.07
N LEU A 447 -6.91 -10.52 25.24
CA LEU A 447 -5.58 -10.20 25.77
C LEU A 447 -4.76 -11.48 26.01
N ALA A 448 -5.37 -12.52 26.57
CA ALA A 448 -4.71 -13.81 26.76
C ALA A 448 -4.30 -14.45 25.43
N VAL A 449 -5.17 -14.41 24.41
CA VAL A 449 -4.82 -14.88 23.06
C VAL A 449 -3.63 -14.10 22.50
N LEU A 450 -3.69 -12.76 22.52
CA LEU A 450 -2.66 -11.91 21.92
C LEU A 450 -1.31 -11.99 22.64
N HIS A 451 -1.29 -12.31 23.94
CA HIS A 451 -0.06 -12.52 24.70
C HIS A 451 0.83 -13.61 24.06
N ASP A 452 0.22 -14.68 23.54
CA ASP A 452 0.94 -15.83 22.98
C ASP A 452 1.11 -15.74 21.45
N VAL A 453 0.59 -14.68 20.82
CA VAL A 453 0.74 -14.45 19.38
C VAL A 453 2.15 -13.96 19.08
N MET A 454 2.77 -14.54 18.06
CA MET A 454 4.08 -14.13 17.57
C MET A 454 4.04 -12.68 17.05
N PRO A 455 4.98 -11.80 17.45
CA PRO A 455 5.16 -10.52 16.78
C PRO A 455 5.37 -10.71 15.27
N GLY A 456 4.88 -9.79 14.46
CA GLY A 456 4.88 -9.94 13.00
C GLY A 456 3.63 -10.63 12.43
N SER A 457 2.73 -11.13 13.27
CA SER A 457 1.35 -11.46 12.88
C SER A 457 0.55 -10.21 12.49
N TYR A 458 -0.66 -10.36 11.95
CA TYR A 458 -1.56 -9.23 11.73
C TYR A 458 -2.96 -9.47 12.32
N ILE A 459 -3.58 -8.38 12.76
CA ILE A 459 -4.90 -8.35 13.39
C ILE A 459 -5.85 -7.60 12.46
N SER A 460 -7.07 -8.08 12.31
CA SER A 460 -8.11 -7.40 11.55
C SER A 460 -9.36 -7.10 12.36
N MET A 461 -10.02 -6.02 11.94
CA MET A 461 -11.39 -5.68 12.30
C MET A 461 -12.09 -5.13 11.05
N PRO A 462 -13.43 -4.98 11.04
CA PRO A 462 -14.12 -4.40 9.90
C PRO A 462 -13.51 -3.05 9.50
N GLY A 463 -12.99 -2.99 8.27
CA GLY A 463 -12.38 -1.79 7.69
C GLY A 463 -10.95 -1.47 8.12
N HIS A 464 -10.26 -2.32 8.89
CA HIS A 464 -8.86 -2.06 9.28
C HIS A 464 -8.03 -3.33 9.48
N MET A 465 -6.78 -3.29 9.03
CA MET A 465 -5.77 -4.33 9.26
C MET A 465 -4.52 -3.71 9.90
N MET A 466 -3.93 -4.43 10.84
CA MET A 466 -2.89 -3.90 11.73
C MET A 466 -1.78 -4.93 11.90
N PHE A 467 -0.53 -4.50 11.74
CA PHE A 467 0.64 -5.32 11.97
C PHE A 467 0.93 -5.41 13.47
N TYR A 468 1.02 -6.60 14.04
CA TYR A 468 1.15 -6.83 15.48
C TYR A 468 2.61 -6.84 15.93
N LEU A 469 2.92 -6.09 17.00
CA LEU A 469 4.29 -5.95 17.52
C LEU A 469 4.58 -6.83 18.74
N GLY A 470 3.54 -7.31 19.42
CA GLY A 470 3.66 -7.99 20.71
C GLY A 470 2.90 -7.28 21.83
N THR A 471 3.11 -7.75 23.06
CA THR A 471 2.56 -7.13 24.27
C THR A 471 3.65 -6.54 25.16
N VAL A 472 3.30 -5.45 25.85
CA VAL A 472 4.07 -4.84 26.93
C VAL A 472 3.11 -4.56 28.08
N ASP A 473 3.42 -5.03 29.29
CA ASP A 473 2.56 -4.90 30.48
C ASP A 473 1.10 -5.34 30.24
N GLY A 474 0.94 -6.44 29.49
CA GLY A 474 -0.37 -6.99 29.11
C GLY A 474 -1.15 -6.17 28.08
N ARG A 475 -0.55 -5.14 27.48
CA ARG A 475 -1.15 -4.31 26.43
C ARG A 475 -0.61 -4.70 25.06
N PRO A 476 -1.47 -5.05 24.08
CA PRO A 476 -1.05 -5.38 22.72
C PRO A 476 -0.82 -4.11 21.88
N TYR A 477 0.28 -4.09 21.14
CA TYR A 477 0.68 -2.97 20.29
C TYR A 477 0.73 -3.36 18.81
N ILE A 478 0.50 -2.36 17.96
CA ILE A 478 0.44 -2.51 16.52
C ILE A 478 1.16 -1.37 15.80
N ILE A 479 1.51 -1.61 14.53
CA ILE A 479 1.75 -0.59 13.51
C ILE A 479 0.61 -0.66 12.49
N SER A 480 0.01 0.48 12.13
CA SER A 480 -0.96 0.53 11.03
C SER A 480 -1.05 1.89 10.36
N ALA A 481 -1.32 1.89 9.05
CA ALA A 481 -1.68 3.10 8.30
C ALA A 481 -3.15 3.46 8.60
N VAL A 482 -3.40 4.61 9.23
CA VAL A 482 -4.73 4.96 9.73
C VAL A 482 -5.13 6.41 9.41
N GLY A 483 -6.40 6.59 9.04
CA GLY A 483 -7.01 7.90 8.83
C GLY A 483 -7.36 8.62 10.14
N THR A 484 -8.11 7.96 11.04
CA THR A 484 -8.60 8.56 12.29
C THR A 484 -8.70 7.58 13.46
N PHE A 485 -8.50 8.05 14.69
CA PHE A 485 -8.80 7.32 15.94
C PHE A 485 -8.98 8.31 17.11
N VAL A 486 -9.44 7.80 18.26
CA VAL A 486 -9.45 8.52 19.55
C VAL A 486 -8.39 7.91 20.46
N GLN A 487 -7.54 8.73 21.08
CA GLN A 487 -6.46 8.24 21.94
C GLN A 487 -6.99 7.46 23.16
N PRO A 488 -6.16 6.56 23.74
CA PRO A 488 -6.52 5.77 24.91
C PRO A 488 -6.39 6.56 26.24
N SER A 489 -6.66 7.87 26.22
CA SER A 489 -6.56 8.76 27.39
C SER A 489 -7.90 8.87 28.12
N PRO A 490 -7.93 8.85 29.47
CA PRO A 490 -9.16 8.99 30.25
C PRO A 490 -9.95 10.26 29.89
N GLY A 491 -11.23 10.10 29.57
CA GLY A 491 -12.12 11.22 29.22
C GLY A 491 -11.89 11.82 27.83
N SER A 492 -10.90 11.35 27.06
CA SER A 492 -10.71 11.83 25.68
C SER A 492 -11.82 11.29 24.78
N GLU A 493 -12.41 12.18 23.98
CA GLU A 493 -13.37 11.88 22.90
C GLU A 493 -12.93 12.53 21.58
N GLU A 494 -11.75 13.16 21.57
CA GLU A 494 -11.22 13.88 20.42
C GLU A 494 -10.86 12.89 19.29
N ILE A 495 -11.46 13.12 18.12
CA ILE A 495 -11.12 12.37 16.92
C ILE A 495 -9.86 12.97 16.30
N LEU A 496 -8.74 12.28 16.50
CA LEU A 496 -7.49 12.61 15.85
C LEU A 496 -7.49 12.17 14.38
N LYS A 497 -6.73 12.91 13.56
CA LYS A 497 -6.57 12.67 12.13
C LYS A 497 -5.08 12.46 11.79
N PRO A 498 -4.44 11.38 12.29
CA PRO A 498 -3.03 11.09 12.04
C PRO A 498 -2.70 11.04 10.54
N ARG A 499 -3.58 10.42 9.73
CA ARG A 499 -3.38 10.19 8.29
C ARG A 499 -1.96 9.71 7.98
N SER A 500 -1.49 8.77 8.79
CA SER A 500 -0.12 8.26 8.77
C SER A 500 -0.07 6.79 9.22
N VAL A 501 1.07 6.15 9.01
CA VAL A 501 1.47 4.90 9.65
C VAL A 501 1.90 5.23 11.08
N VAL A 502 1.17 4.67 12.06
CA VAL A 502 1.40 4.96 13.47
C VAL A 502 1.61 3.69 14.26
N LEU A 503 2.40 3.79 15.32
CA LEU A 503 2.45 2.82 16.40
C LEU A 503 1.42 3.19 17.46
N SER A 504 0.56 2.25 17.85
CA SER A 504 -0.40 2.45 18.94
C SER A 504 -0.67 1.14 19.68
N SER A 505 -1.22 1.22 20.90
CA SER A 505 -1.87 0.03 21.47
C SER A 505 -3.23 -0.22 20.80
N LEU A 506 -3.81 -1.41 21.01
CA LEU A 506 -5.21 -1.69 20.61
C LEU A 506 -6.25 -1.02 21.53
N LEU A 507 -5.84 -0.21 22.50
CA LEU A 507 -6.75 0.53 23.38
C LEU A 507 -7.23 1.85 22.77
N VAL A 508 -6.64 2.30 21.66
CA VAL A 508 -7.22 3.38 20.85
C VAL A 508 -8.67 3.04 20.49
N ARG A 509 -9.50 4.07 20.34
CA ARG A 509 -10.94 3.92 20.15
C ARG A 509 -11.38 4.42 18.78
N ASN A 510 -12.45 3.84 18.27
CA ASN A 510 -13.15 4.38 17.11
C ASN A 510 -14.07 5.55 17.53
N ARG A 511 -14.79 6.13 16.56
CA ARG A 511 -15.73 7.24 16.81
C ARG A 511 -16.91 6.87 17.71
N ALA A 512 -17.24 5.59 17.81
CA ALA A 512 -18.24 5.07 18.75
C ALA A 512 -17.63 4.75 20.13
N LEU A 513 -16.41 5.22 20.40
CA LEU A 513 -15.64 5.04 21.63
C LEU A 513 -15.39 3.58 22.02
N LYS A 514 -15.52 2.64 21.08
CA LYS A 514 -15.13 1.23 21.28
C LYS A 514 -13.65 1.06 20.96
N THR A 515 -12.94 0.32 21.80
CA THR A 515 -11.52 0.06 21.58
C THR A 515 -11.32 -0.81 20.35
N TRP A 516 -10.18 -0.69 19.68
CA TRP A 516 -9.82 -1.58 18.58
C TRP A 516 -9.69 -3.02 19.05
N LEU A 517 -9.26 -3.26 20.29
CA LEU A 517 -9.29 -4.59 20.92
C LEU A 517 -10.72 -5.18 20.95
N GLN A 518 -11.72 -4.39 21.33
CA GLN A 518 -13.13 -4.83 21.31
C GLN A 518 -13.60 -5.19 19.91
N ASN A 519 -13.19 -4.41 18.90
CA ASN A 519 -13.61 -4.61 17.52
C ASN A 519 -12.81 -5.68 16.77
N SER A 520 -11.62 -6.04 17.24
CA SER A 520 -10.75 -7.05 16.64
C SER A 520 -11.48 -8.39 16.46
N LYS A 521 -11.45 -8.93 15.25
CA LYS A 521 -12.15 -10.16 14.87
C LYS A 521 -11.20 -11.32 14.67
N PHE A 522 -10.09 -11.10 14.00
CA PHE A 522 -9.14 -12.16 13.70
C PHE A 522 -7.73 -11.71 14.01
N VAL A 523 -6.92 -12.63 14.51
CA VAL A 523 -5.46 -12.54 14.47
C VAL A 523 -4.95 -13.66 13.59
N VAL A 524 -3.99 -13.34 12.72
CA VAL A 524 -3.48 -14.23 11.69
C VAL A 524 -1.96 -14.27 11.76
N THR A 525 -1.41 -15.47 11.89
CA THR A 525 0.02 -15.75 11.87
C THR A 525 0.32 -16.70 10.73
N ILE A 526 1.13 -16.27 9.75
CA ILE A 526 1.63 -17.16 8.69
C ILE A 526 2.90 -17.83 9.23
N LYS A 527 2.92 -19.16 9.35
CA LYS A 527 3.92 -19.90 10.12
C LYS A 527 4.36 -21.21 9.48
#